data_AF-A0ABD3PS21-F1
#
_entry.id   AF-A0ABD3PS21-F1
#
_cell.length_a   1.000
_cell.length_b   1.000
_cell.length_c   1.000
_cell.angle_alpha   90.00
_cell.angle_beta   90.00
_cell.angle_gamma   90.00
#
_symmetry.space_group_name_H-M   'P 1'
#
loop_
_entity.id
_entity.type
_entity.pdbx_description
1 polymer ?
#
loop_
_entity_poly.entity_id
_entity_poly.type
_entity_poly.pdbx_seq_one_letter_code
_entity_poly.pdbx_strand_id
1 'polypeptide(L)'
;MTSTEVQSGSAPAVKHDAHQDGHDIKLTPFTLLRYTLSVALLAFSIAIVVALIFTGNTRGEQASLVGLPPVDPDLYKDSHPITYKVAALAFRGDNLDRYLMGRQFMVLLVVFVIGQCTSPLDPTVDVLGLPSGVKFVFLDIGLATIVFTCVLGQLTTQVNASHCMIDFANNYFALFTLYVAMTIEFTGVMHSAYLIQNILAAVSGKPIQSNEPPKTGFTFAFFWGRVIMSLAILGFCVTVVLYALLNGYTSVSVKYPSISPPLAVVLLFFFMSVVGCLEGMQIAFFAVAKIPASFMIGRQLTVVCSFFLVGSFTSLTIVPGEGNNIFGVSDGAQAFLNYGFQGAVMTTILASITWQYAASAFPIAFMNSPVTYVLLLVALGLEFTGICAGAWVLALIQKKVMGFQYDEVYVGTPEERLANNHPDKEFGDDVGHLTGGGFMGHAVGSHDALDGPITSKDAIDA
;
A
#
# COMPACT_ATOMS: atom_id res chain seq x y z
N MET A 1 -67.27 -69.32 10.31
CA MET A 1 -68.19 -68.75 9.30
C MET A 1 -68.47 -67.30 9.70
N THR A 2 -68.12 -66.39 8.80
CA THR A 2 -68.74 -65.06 8.53
C THR A 2 -68.83 -63.99 9.65
N SER A 3 -68.04 -62.91 9.46
CA SER A 3 -68.39 -61.46 9.38
C SER A 3 -69.65 -60.93 10.11
N THR A 4 -69.72 -59.72 10.68
CA THR A 4 -69.43 -58.40 10.05
C THR A 4 -69.36 -57.24 11.07
N GLU A 5 -68.49 -56.25 10.79
CA GLU A 5 -68.50 -54.79 11.07
C GLU A 5 -68.58 -54.18 12.49
N VAL A 6 -67.66 -53.23 12.79
CA VAL A 6 -67.87 -51.75 12.86
C VAL A 6 -66.51 -51.02 12.97
N GLN A 7 -66.22 -50.08 12.04
CA GLN A 7 -65.28 -48.95 12.15
C GLN A 7 -66.02 -47.76 12.80
N SER A 8 -65.50 -46.75 13.52
CA SER A 8 -64.23 -46.03 13.56
C SER A 8 -64.26 -45.05 14.75
N GLY A 9 -63.10 -44.60 15.24
CA GLY A 9 -63.00 -43.52 16.23
C GLY A 9 -61.59 -43.39 16.79
N SER A 10 -60.71 -42.70 16.06
CA SER A 10 -59.28 -42.54 16.35
C SER A 10 -59.01 -41.63 17.55
N ALA A 11 -58.15 -42.11 18.45
CA ALA A 11 -57.55 -41.41 19.59
C ALA A 11 -56.60 -40.27 19.15
N PRO A 12 -56.34 -39.25 19.99
CA PRO A 12 -55.77 -37.98 19.57
C PRO A 12 -54.31 -38.10 19.13
N ALA A 13 -53.96 -37.31 18.12
CA ALA A 13 -52.63 -37.23 17.52
C ALA A 13 -51.56 -36.84 18.56
N VAL A 14 -50.55 -37.71 18.70
CA VAL A 14 -49.28 -37.37 19.32
C VAL A 14 -48.62 -36.33 18.40
N LYS A 15 -48.46 -35.10 18.88
CA LYS A 15 -47.57 -34.11 18.26
C LYS A 15 -46.15 -34.69 18.32
N HIS A 16 -45.64 -35.16 17.18
CA HIS A 16 -44.20 -35.32 17.00
C HIS A 16 -43.60 -33.92 17.01
N ASP A 17 -42.77 -33.63 18.01
CA ASP A 17 -41.93 -32.44 18.05
C ASP A 17 -40.93 -32.49 16.89
N ALA A 18 -41.28 -31.84 15.77
CA ALA A 18 -40.42 -31.65 14.62
C ALA A 18 -39.41 -30.50 14.84
N HIS A 19 -38.69 -30.52 15.97
CA HIS A 19 -37.66 -29.52 16.29
C HIS A 19 -36.45 -30.15 16.98
N GLN A 20 -35.99 -31.31 16.47
CA GLN A 20 -34.72 -31.90 16.89
C GLN A 20 -33.92 -32.49 15.73
N ASP A 21 -33.99 -31.87 14.55
CA ASP A 21 -32.95 -32.03 13.52
C ASP A 21 -31.98 -30.84 13.62
N GLY A 22 -31.34 -30.70 14.78
CA GLY A 22 -30.08 -29.95 14.84
C GLY A 22 -29.08 -30.72 13.98
N HIS A 23 -28.36 -30.04 13.08
CA HIS A 23 -27.34 -30.66 12.24
C HIS A 23 -26.24 -31.32 13.11
N ASP A 24 -26.47 -32.56 13.55
CA ASP A 24 -25.44 -33.42 14.13
C ASP A 24 -24.51 -33.86 13.00
N ILE A 25 -23.58 -32.96 12.68
CA ILE A 25 -22.53 -33.20 11.70
C ILE A 25 -21.69 -34.36 12.24
N LYS A 26 -21.86 -35.55 11.68
CA LYS A 26 -20.93 -36.67 11.94
C LYS A 26 -19.55 -36.24 11.43
N LEU A 27 -18.63 -35.95 12.37
CA LEU A 27 -17.22 -35.68 12.10
C LEU A 27 -16.53 -36.95 11.60
N THR A 28 -16.77 -37.31 10.33
CA THR A 28 -15.91 -38.26 9.63
C THR A 28 -14.58 -37.57 9.28
N PRO A 29 -13.47 -38.30 9.11
CA PRO A 29 -12.19 -37.70 8.69
C PRO A 29 -12.32 -36.85 7.42
N PHE A 30 -13.19 -37.26 6.50
CA PHE A 30 -13.49 -36.53 5.26
C PHE A 30 -14.31 -35.25 5.50
N THR A 31 -15.28 -35.29 6.42
CA THR A 31 -16.06 -34.13 6.83
C THR A 31 -15.18 -33.11 7.57
N LEU A 32 -14.31 -33.58 8.48
CA LEU A 32 -13.35 -32.75 9.20
C LEU A 32 -12.35 -32.11 8.24
N LEU A 33 -11.83 -32.85 7.25
CA LEU A 33 -10.96 -32.31 6.20
C LEU A 33 -11.65 -31.18 5.42
N ARG A 34 -12.91 -31.37 5.01
CA ARG A 34 -13.69 -30.36 4.28
C ARG A 34 -13.93 -29.10 5.10
N TYR A 35 -14.32 -29.23 6.37
CA TYR A 35 -14.51 -28.07 7.24
C TYR A 35 -13.20 -27.36 7.54
N THR A 36 -12.13 -28.11 7.81
CA THR A 36 -10.80 -27.53 8.06
C THR A 36 -10.32 -26.76 6.83
N LEU A 37 -10.44 -27.35 5.64
CA LEU A 37 -10.08 -26.71 4.38
C LEU A 37 -10.96 -25.47 4.09
N SER A 38 -12.26 -25.55 4.34
CA SER A 38 -13.18 -24.42 4.16
C SER A 38 -12.90 -23.27 5.13
N VAL A 39 -12.61 -23.56 6.40
CA VAL A 39 -12.27 -22.55 7.41
C VAL A 39 -10.89 -21.94 7.12
N ALA A 40 -9.92 -22.75 6.70
CA ALA A 40 -8.60 -22.27 6.30
C ALA A 40 -8.69 -21.34 5.07
N LEU A 41 -9.47 -21.72 4.05
CA LEU A 41 -9.73 -20.88 2.88
C LEU A 41 -10.43 -19.58 3.28
N LEU A 42 -11.42 -19.64 4.16
CA LEU A 42 -12.12 -18.46 4.64
C LEU A 42 -11.17 -17.51 5.37
N ALA A 43 -10.36 -18.02 6.30
CA ALA A 43 -9.38 -17.22 7.04
C ALA A 43 -8.34 -16.58 6.10
N PHE A 44 -7.85 -17.34 5.12
CA PHE A 44 -6.93 -16.88 4.09
C PHE A 44 -7.54 -15.76 3.23
N SER A 45 -8.77 -15.97 2.74
CA SER A 45 -9.49 -14.98 1.93
C SER A 45 -9.78 -13.71 2.73
N ILE A 46 -10.18 -13.82 4.00
CA ILE A 46 -10.40 -12.65 4.87
C ILE A 46 -9.09 -11.88 5.04
N ALA A 47 -7.98 -12.57 5.34
CA ALA A 47 -6.69 -11.92 5.53
C ALA A 47 -6.24 -11.12 4.29
N ILE A 48 -6.36 -11.71 3.10
CA ILE A 48 -6.02 -11.03 1.85
C ILE A 48 -6.97 -9.87 1.55
N VAL A 49 -8.28 -10.06 1.72
CA VAL A 49 -9.26 -8.99 1.45
C VAL A 49 -9.05 -7.81 2.40
N VAL A 50 -8.84 -8.07 3.69
CA VAL A 50 -8.54 -7.02 4.67
C VAL A 50 -7.23 -6.31 4.33
N ALA A 51 -6.19 -7.05 3.96
CA ALA A 51 -4.92 -6.50 3.51
C ALA A 51 -5.09 -5.59 2.28
N LEU A 52 -5.87 -6.00 1.29
CA LEU A 52 -6.15 -5.22 0.08
C LEU A 52 -6.96 -3.96 0.37
N ILE A 53 -8.00 -4.05 1.21
CA ILE A 53 -8.77 -2.87 1.63
C ILE A 53 -7.86 -1.90 2.38
N PHE A 54 -7.02 -2.42 3.28
CA PHE A 54 -6.11 -1.60 4.07
C PHE A 54 -5.08 -0.88 3.19
N THR A 55 -4.38 -1.59 2.31
CA THR A 55 -3.40 -0.96 1.41
C THR A 55 -4.07 0.00 0.42
N GLY A 56 -5.29 -0.29 -0.03
CA GLY A 56 -6.03 0.55 -0.97
C GLY A 56 -6.45 1.86 -0.35
N ASN A 57 -7.06 1.79 0.83
CA ASN A 57 -7.47 2.99 1.55
C ASN A 57 -6.28 3.82 2.00
N THR A 58 -5.20 3.20 2.49
CA THR A 58 -3.99 3.92 2.93
C THR A 58 -3.29 4.65 1.75
N ARG A 59 -3.31 4.07 0.55
CA ARG A 59 -2.73 4.70 -0.65
C ARG A 59 -3.67 5.74 -1.26
N GLY A 60 -4.98 5.48 -1.27
CA GLY A 60 -5.98 6.47 -1.67
C GLY A 60 -5.97 7.70 -0.76
N GLU A 61 -5.97 7.50 0.55
CA GLU A 61 -5.96 8.59 1.52
C GLU A 61 -4.71 9.48 1.37
N GLN A 62 -3.55 8.93 1.00
CA GLN A 62 -2.40 9.77 0.62
C GLN A 62 -2.71 10.68 -0.56
N ALA A 63 -3.33 10.16 -1.63
CA ALA A 63 -3.65 10.97 -2.78
C ALA A 63 -4.54 12.15 -2.38
N SER A 64 -5.54 11.91 -1.52
CA SER A 64 -6.41 12.95 -0.98
C SER A 64 -5.65 13.92 -0.05
N LEU A 65 -4.88 13.42 0.92
CA LEU A 65 -4.18 14.27 1.90
C LEU A 65 -3.05 15.11 1.29
N VAL A 66 -2.43 14.68 0.20
CA VAL A 66 -1.42 15.49 -0.49
C VAL A 66 -2.08 16.50 -1.43
N GLY A 67 -3.32 16.25 -1.90
CA GLY A 67 -4.02 17.15 -2.81
C GLY A 67 -4.98 18.17 -2.20
N LEU A 68 -5.49 17.90 -1.01
CA LEU A 68 -6.35 18.82 -0.26
C LEU A 68 -5.69 20.10 0.30
N PRO A 69 -4.37 20.22 0.54
CA PRO A 69 -3.77 21.39 1.19
C PRO A 69 -4.13 22.79 0.63
N PRO A 70 -4.24 23.00 -0.70
CA PRO A 70 -4.57 24.34 -1.24
C PRO A 70 -5.97 24.80 -0.93
N VAL A 71 -6.90 23.86 -0.79
CA VAL A 71 -8.32 24.14 -0.68
C VAL A 71 -8.64 24.56 0.75
N ASP A 72 -9.39 25.66 0.89
CA ASP A 72 -9.83 26.13 2.19
C ASP A 72 -10.72 25.08 2.89
N PRO A 73 -10.30 24.54 4.06
CA PRO A 73 -11.07 23.53 4.78
C PRO A 73 -12.47 23.96 5.21
N ASP A 74 -12.73 25.27 5.32
CA ASP A 74 -14.05 25.77 5.71
C ASP A 74 -15.12 25.52 4.62
N LEU A 75 -14.73 25.32 3.36
CA LEU A 75 -15.66 25.04 2.24
C LEU A 75 -16.35 23.67 2.35
N TYR A 76 -15.69 22.68 2.94
CA TYR A 76 -16.22 21.32 3.07
C TYR A 76 -16.43 20.87 4.51
N LYS A 77 -16.24 21.77 5.48
CA LYS A 77 -16.32 21.47 6.92
C LYS A 77 -17.68 20.91 7.35
N ASP A 78 -18.76 21.52 6.87
CA ASP A 78 -20.12 21.15 7.25
C ASP A 78 -20.64 19.96 6.45
N SER A 79 -20.22 19.83 5.18
CA SER A 79 -20.60 18.71 4.32
C SER A 79 -19.81 17.43 4.64
N HIS A 80 -18.52 17.55 4.94
CA HIS A 80 -17.58 16.44 5.13
C HIS A 80 -16.79 16.58 6.45
N PRO A 81 -17.45 16.42 7.60
CA PRO A 81 -16.84 16.69 8.91
C PRO A 81 -15.72 15.71 9.26
N ILE A 82 -15.68 14.51 8.67
CA ILE A 82 -14.58 13.56 8.91
C ILE A 82 -13.36 13.98 8.10
N THR A 83 -13.53 14.33 6.83
CA THR A 83 -12.46 14.88 5.98
C THR A 83 -11.85 16.12 6.62
N TYR A 84 -12.69 17.03 7.14
CA TYR A 84 -12.21 18.19 7.88
C TYR A 84 -11.33 17.81 9.09
N LYS A 85 -11.73 16.80 9.87
CA LYS A 85 -10.92 16.32 11.01
C LYS A 85 -9.60 15.68 10.57
N VAL A 86 -9.65 14.87 9.51
CA VAL A 86 -8.49 14.20 8.91
C VAL A 86 -7.49 15.26 8.41
N ALA A 87 -7.96 16.22 7.62
CA ALA A 87 -7.16 17.34 7.13
C ALA A 87 -6.60 18.21 8.28
N ALA A 88 -7.44 18.60 9.25
CA ALA A 88 -7.02 19.41 10.40
C ALA A 88 -5.94 18.72 11.25
N LEU A 89 -5.96 17.39 11.33
CA LEU A 89 -4.94 16.63 12.06
C LEU A 89 -3.67 16.42 11.23
N ALA A 90 -3.81 16.05 9.95
CA ALA A 90 -2.70 15.82 9.04
C ALA A 90 -1.89 17.11 8.76
N PHE A 91 -2.55 18.26 8.62
CA PHE A 91 -1.91 19.54 8.29
C PHE A 91 -1.46 20.34 9.50
N ARG A 92 -1.51 19.76 10.70
CA ARG A 92 -1.01 20.40 11.92
C ARG A 92 0.48 20.16 12.08
N GLY A 93 1.30 21.21 11.94
CA GLY A 93 2.75 21.11 12.06
C GLY A 93 3.32 20.12 11.03
N ASP A 94 4.22 19.25 11.47
CA ASP A 94 4.86 18.26 10.57
C ASP A 94 4.09 16.90 10.54
N ASN A 95 2.80 16.89 10.91
CA ASN A 95 2.02 15.64 11.00
C ASN A 95 1.84 14.93 9.66
N LEU A 96 1.78 15.66 8.55
CA LEU A 96 1.67 15.07 7.23
C LEU A 96 2.91 14.23 6.92
N ASP A 97 4.11 14.69 7.29
CA ASP A 97 5.34 13.91 7.12
C ASP A 97 5.34 12.66 8.00
N ARG A 98 4.86 12.78 9.24
CA ARG A 98 4.73 11.64 10.16
C ARG A 98 3.78 10.59 9.60
N TYR A 99 2.64 11.03 9.07
CA TYR A 99 1.68 10.19 8.38
C TYR A 99 2.31 9.51 7.16
N LEU A 100 2.97 10.27 6.28
CA LEU A 100 3.60 9.75 5.07
C LEU A 100 4.69 8.70 5.39
N MET A 101 5.45 8.89 6.47
CA MET A 101 6.41 7.91 6.97
C MET A 101 5.74 6.63 7.51
N GLY A 102 4.81 6.78 8.46
CA GLY A 102 4.16 5.65 9.12
C GLY A 102 3.33 4.81 8.16
N ARG A 103 2.61 5.46 7.24
CA ARG A 103 1.81 4.77 6.23
C ARG A 103 2.67 4.00 5.24
N GLN A 104 3.85 4.51 4.86
CA GLN A 104 4.73 3.82 3.91
C GLN A 104 5.20 2.49 4.49
N PHE A 105 5.51 2.46 5.80
CA PHE A 105 5.79 1.21 6.48
C PHE A 105 4.60 0.25 6.46
N MET A 106 3.39 0.73 6.75
CA MET A 106 2.18 -0.10 6.70
C MET A 106 1.92 -0.71 5.32
N VAL A 107 1.97 0.11 4.27
CA VAL A 107 1.72 -0.35 2.90
C VAL A 107 2.72 -1.43 2.53
N LEU A 108 4.00 -1.25 2.84
CA LEU A 108 5.02 -2.24 2.53
C LEU A 108 4.90 -3.50 3.38
N LEU A 109 4.62 -3.37 4.67
CA LEU A 109 4.35 -4.53 5.52
C LEU A 109 3.20 -5.37 4.96
N VAL A 110 2.10 -4.73 4.55
CA VAL A 110 0.93 -5.40 3.97
C VAL A 110 1.25 -6.05 2.63
N VAL A 111 1.97 -5.37 1.72
CA VAL A 111 2.40 -5.94 0.43
C VAL A 111 3.28 -7.17 0.64
N PHE A 112 4.17 -7.15 1.64
CA PHE A 112 4.99 -8.29 2.00
C PHE A 112 4.15 -9.46 2.52
N VAL A 113 3.18 -9.20 3.40
CA VAL A 113 2.25 -10.22 3.90
C VAL A 113 1.46 -10.84 2.74
N ILE A 114 0.93 -10.03 1.83
CA ILE A 114 0.26 -10.54 0.61
C ILE A 114 1.22 -11.43 -0.18
N GLY A 115 2.46 -10.99 -0.38
CA GLY A 115 3.48 -11.77 -1.09
C GLY A 115 3.82 -13.11 -0.44
N GLN A 116 3.85 -13.19 0.89
CA GLN A 116 4.02 -14.46 1.60
C GLN A 116 2.80 -15.37 1.46
N CYS A 117 1.59 -14.80 1.53
CA CYS A 117 0.36 -15.55 1.44
C CYS A 117 0.12 -16.15 0.04
N THR A 118 0.56 -15.48 -1.03
CA THR A 118 0.22 -15.87 -2.40
C THR A 118 1.36 -16.48 -3.20
N SER A 119 2.60 -16.45 -2.70
CA SER A 119 3.75 -17.02 -3.42
C SER A 119 3.74 -18.55 -3.35
N PRO A 120 3.72 -19.26 -4.49
CA PRO A 120 3.99 -20.69 -4.48
C PRO A 120 5.44 -20.92 -4.04
N LEU A 121 5.62 -21.76 -3.01
CA LEU A 121 6.94 -22.08 -2.46
C LEU A 121 7.70 -23.08 -3.34
N ASP A 122 6.99 -23.95 -4.06
CA ASP A 122 7.57 -24.99 -4.91
C ASP A 122 7.08 -24.85 -6.36
N PRO A 123 7.94 -24.44 -7.30
CA PRO A 123 7.57 -24.32 -8.71
C PRO A 123 7.31 -25.67 -9.38
N THR A 124 7.60 -26.80 -8.75
CA THR A 124 7.35 -28.14 -9.30
C THR A 124 5.93 -28.66 -9.03
N VAL A 125 5.21 -28.06 -8.09
CA VAL A 125 3.84 -28.46 -7.75
C VAL A 125 2.87 -27.87 -8.78
N ASP A 126 2.07 -28.74 -9.40
CA ASP A 126 1.02 -28.31 -10.31
C ASP A 126 -0.17 -27.71 -9.54
N VAL A 127 -0.60 -26.54 -10.00
CA VAL A 127 -1.73 -25.80 -9.45
C VAL A 127 -2.71 -25.60 -10.59
N LEU A 128 -3.91 -26.17 -10.44
CA LEU A 128 -5.03 -26.06 -11.39
C LEU A 128 -4.82 -26.75 -12.75
N GLY A 129 -3.78 -27.56 -12.95
CA GLY A 129 -3.58 -28.27 -14.22
C GLY A 129 -3.22 -27.35 -15.38
N LEU A 130 -2.59 -26.21 -15.09
CA LEU A 130 -2.32 -25.17 -16.08
C LEU A 130 -1.14 -25.55 -16.99
N PRO A 131 -1.17 -25.17 -18.28
CA PRO A 131 -0.02 -25.31 -19.17
C PRO A 131 1.23 -24.64 -18.59
N SER A 132 2.41 -25.25 -18.77
CA SER A 132 3.65 -24.83 -18.10
C SER A 132 4.00 -23.34 -18.29
N GLY A 133 3.78 -22.80 -19.49
CA GLY A 133 4.01 -21.37 -19.77
C GLY A 133 3.04 -20.45 -19.01
N VAL A 134 1.78 -20.85 -18.87
CA VAL A 134 0.76 -20.07 -18.15
C VAL A 134 1.04 -20.10 -16.64
N LYS A 135 1.34 -21.29 -16.11
CA LYS A 135 1.75 -21.46 -14.71
C LYS A 135 3.00 -20.62 -14.40
N PHE A 136 4.01 -20.67 -15.26
CA PHE A 136 5.24 -19.92 -15.06
C PHE A 136 4.99 -18.41 -14.98
N VAL A 137 4.23 -17.85 -15.93
CA VAL A 137 3.95 -16.41 -15.97
C VAL A 137 3.04 -15.96 -14.84
N PHE A 138 1.90 -16.63 -14.64
CA PHE A 138 0.88 -16.15 -13.70
C PHE A 138 1.18 -16.52 -12.24
N LEU A 139 1.74 -17.70 -11.99
CA LEU A 139 1.93 -18.24 -10.64
C LEU A 139 3.39 -18.17 -10.19
N ASP A 140 4.34 -18.69 -10.98
CA ASP A 140 5.75 -18.79 -10.52
C ASP A 140 6.45 -17.42 -10.49
N ILE A 141 6.25 -16.58 -11.52
CA ILE A 141 6.66 -15.17 -11.52
C ILE A 141 5.77 -14.34 -10.57
N GLY A 142 4.53 -14.76 -10.37
CA GLY A 142 3.58 -14.08 -9.50
C GLY A 142 2.83 -12.91 -10.16
N LEU A 143 2.80 -12.85 -11.50
CA LEU A 143 2.07 -11.80 -12.24
C LEU A 143 0.60 -11.72 -11.80
N ALA A 144 -0.05 -12.85 -11.52
CA ALA A 144 -1.44 -12.87 -11.04
C ALA A 144 -1.58 -12.09 -9.73
N THR A 145 -0.70 -12.33 -8.76
CA THR A 145 -0.73 -11.62 -7.48
C THR A 145 -0.43 -10.15 -7.67
N ILE A 146 0.57 -9.81 -8.50
CA ILE A 146 0.95 -8.43 -8.77
C ILE A 146 -0.23 -7.66 -9.34
N VAL A 147 -0.85 -8.17 -10.41
CA VAL A 147 -2.00 -7.52 -11.06
C VAL A 147 -3.18 -7.43 -10.09
N PHE A 148 -3.46 -8.49 -9.33
CA PHE A 148 -4.52 -8.50 -8.33
C PHE A 148 -4.31 -7.44 -7.24
N THR A 149 -3.09 -7.34 -6.72
CA THR A 149 -2.70 -6.36 -5.69
C THR A 149 -2.71 -4.94 -6.24
N CYS A 150 -2.21 -4.74 -7.45
CA CYS A 150 -2.24 -3.44 -8.13
C CYS A 150 -3.66 -2.97 -8.37
N VAL A 151 -4.46 -3.76 -9.08
CA VAL A 151 -5.78 -3.35 -9.56
C VAL A 151 -6.75 -3.21 -8.40
N LEU A 152 -6.96 -4.28 -7.62
CA LEU A 152 -7.95 -4.27 -6.54
C LEU A 152 -7.43 -3.61 -5.26
N GLY A 153 -6.15 -3.81 -4.96
CA GLY A 153 -5.57 -3.39 -3.70
C GLY A 153 -5.08 -1.95 -3.67
N GLN A 154 -4.85 -1.29 -4.81
CA GLN A 154 -4.15 0.00 -4.81
C GLN A 154 -4.69 1.01 -5.82
N LEU A 155 -4.82 0.63 -7.10
CA LEU A 155 -5.14 1.54 -8.19
C LEU A 155 -6.60 2.01 -8.15
N THR A 156 -7.56 1.10 -7.95
CA THR A 156 -8.99 1.47 -7.92
C THR A 156 -9.29 2.56 -6.89
N THR A 157 -8.77 2.42 -5.67
CA THR A 157 -8.95 3.42 -4.61
C THR A 157 -8.12 4.67 -4.87
N GLN A 158 -6.90 4.54 -5.40
CA GLN A 158 -6.05 5.69 -5.72
C GLN A 158 -6.67 6.59 -6.79
N VAL A 159 -7.28 6.00 -7.83
CA VAL A 159 -7.97 6.74 -8.89
C VAL A 159 -9.18 7.49 -8.33
N ASN A 160 -10.03 6.84 -7.54
CA ASN A 160 -11.16 7.53 -6.91
C ASN A 160 -10.69 8.62 -5.94
N ALA A 161 -9.66 8.35 -5.15
CA ALA A 161 -9.14 9.29 -4.18
C ALA A 161 -8.41 10.49 -4.79
N SER A 162 -7.99 10.43 -6.06
CA SER A 162 -7.38 11.57 -6.78
C SER A 162 -8.39 12.47 -7.48
N HIS A 163 -9.62 12.00 -7.70
CA HIS A 163 -10.71 12.77 -8.34
C HIS A 163 -11.83 13.18 -7.37
N CYS A 164 -12.00 12.42 -6.28
CA CYS A 164 -13.04 12.60 -5.27
C CYS A 164 -12.39 12.61 -3.89
N MET A 165 -11.39 13.48 -3.67
CA MET A 165 -10.55 13.52 -2.46
C MET A 165 -11.38 13.71 -1.19
N ILE A 166 -12.33 14.65 -1.22
CA ILE A 166 -13.15 15.05 -0.09
C ILE A 166 -14.06 13.89 0.32
N ASP A 167 -14.74 13.28 -0.64
CA ASP A 167 -15.64 12.14 -0.40
C ASP A 167 -14.88 10.90 0.04
N PHE A 168 -13.75 10.60 -0.62
CA PHE A 168 -12.95 9.43 -0.31
C PHE A 168 -12.42 9.49 1.11
N ALA A 169 -11.93 10.63 1.57
CA ALA A 169 -11.41 10.82 2.93
C ALA A 169 -12.50 10.89 4.01
N ASN A 170 -13.79 11.03 3.65
CA ASN A 170 -14.88 11.28 4.59
C ASN A 170 -15.40 9.98 5.24
N ASN A 171 -14.52 9.18 5.83
CA ASN A 171 -14.89 7.93 6.46
C ASN A 171 -14.01 7.62 7.69
N TYR A 172 -14.55 6.85 8.63
CA TYR A 172 -13.83 6.51 9.87
C TYR A 172 -12.59 5.64 9.64
N PHE A 173 -12.53 4.91 8.53
CA PHE A 173 -11.36 4.11 8.19
C PHE A 173 -10.16 5.00 7.87
N ALA A 174 -10.35 6.11 7.14
CA ALA A 174 -9.32 7.13 6.90
C ALA A 174 -8.77 7.71 8.22
N LEU A 175 -9.66 8.12 9.13
CA LEU A 175 -9.24 8.61 10.43
C LEU A 175 -8.47 7.54 11.23
N PHE A 176 -8.90 6.29 11.16
CA PHE A 176 -8.20 5.16 11.78
C PHE A 176 -6.80 4.95 11.17
N THR A 177 -6.66 4.92 9.84
CA THR A 177 -5.37 4.76 9.17
C THR A 177 -4.41 5.91 9.46
N LEU A 178 -4.92 7.15 9.53
CA LEU A 178 -4.13 8.30 9.99
C LEU A 178 -3.58 8.10 11.41
N TYR A 179 -4.41 7.67 12.37
CA TYR A 179 -3.97 7.40 13.74
C TYR A 179 -2.95 6.25 13.82
N VAL A 180 -3.18 5.17 13.08
CA VAL A 180 -2.24 4.03 13.06
C VAL A 180 -0.90 4.46 12.45
N ALA A 181 -0.90 5.22 11.36
CA ALA A 181 0.31 5.75 10.74
C ALA A 181 1.12 6.62 11.72
N MET A 182 0.46 7.57 12.39
CA MET A 182 1.12 8.41 13.38
C MET A 182 1.62 7.60 14.59
N THR A 183 0.89 6.56 15.01
CA THR A 183 1.34 5.67 16.09
C THR A 183 2.59 4.90 15.69
N ILE A 184 2.65 4.42 14.44
CA ILE A 184 3.83 3.75 13.89
C ILE A 184 5.02 4.71 13.84
N GLU A 185 4.83 5.96 13.37
CA GLU A 185 5.90 6.96 13.44
C GLU A 185 6.35 7.20 14.88
N PHE A 186 5.40 7.28 15.82
CA PHE A 186 5.69 7.48 17.23
C PHE A 186 6.57 6.36 17.82
N THR A 187 6.41 5.10 17.38
CA THR A 187 7.27 3.99 17.83
C THR A 187 8.76 4.24 17.55
N GLY A 188 9.09 5.00 16.49
CA GLY A 188 10.45 5.30 16.11
C GLY A 188 11.13 4.24 15.23
N VAL A 189 10.45 3.15 14.84
CA VAL A 189 11.09 2.06 14.07
C VAL A 189 11.69 2.58 12.74
N MET A 190 11.12 3.62 12.14
CA MET A 190 11.56 4.24 10.87
C MET A 190 12.45 5.49 11.02
N HIS A 191 12.81 5.90 12.24
CA HIS A 191 13.46 7.20 12.51
C HIS A 191 14.86 7.37 11.92
N SER A 192 15.55 6.30 11.52
CA SER A 192 16.79 6.41 10.76
C SER A 192 16.58 7.17 9.44
N ALA A 193 15.36 7.17 8.89
CA ALA A 193 15.02 7.95 7.71
C ALA A 193 15.10 9.47 7.95
N TYR A 194 14.75 9.97 9.13
CA TYR A 194 14.95 11.38 9.49
C TYR A 194 16.43 11.75 9.59
N LEU A 195 17.27 10.82 10.06
CA LEU A 195 18.72 11.04 10.04
C LEU A 195 19.24 11.14 8.60
N ILE A 196 18.78 10.26 7.72
CA ILE A 196 19.13 10.30 6.30
C ILE A 196 18.66 11.62 5.67
N GLN A 197 17.44 12.07 5.98
CA GLN A 197 16.94 13.37 5.56
C GLN A 197 17.83 14.53 6.03
N ASN A 198 18.26 14.53 7.30
CA ASN A 198 19.16 15.54 7.84
C ASN A 198 20.53 15.54 7.14
N ILE A 199 21.08 14.35 6.85
CA ILE A 199 22.33 14.20 6.11
C ILE A 199 22.16 14.75 4.69
N LEU A 200 21.08 14.37 4.01
CA LEU A 200 20.78 14.87 2.67
C LEU A 200 20.67 16.40 2.68
N ALA A 201 19.88 16.98 3.58
CA ALA A 201 19.74 18.43 3.71
C ALA A 201 21.08 19.14 3.95
N ALA A 202 21.94 18.58 4.80
CA ALA A 202 23.28 19.11 5.06
C ALA A 202 24.18 19.07 3.82
N VAL A 203 24.17 17.96 3.07
CA VAL A 203 24.92 17.81 1.81
C VAL A 203 24.35 18.73 0.71
N SER A 204 23.05 18.99 0.77
CA SER A 204 22.32 19.81 -0.22
C SER A 204 22.50 21.31 -0.04
N GLY A 205 22.91 21.76 1.16
CA GLY A 205 22.86 23.17 1.54
C GLY A 205 21.43 23.75 1.64
N LYS A 206 20.39 22.90 1.63
CA LYS A 206 18.99 23.31 1.77
C LYS A 206 18.48 22.87 3.15
N PRO A 207 18.31 23.80 4.11
CA PRO A 207 17.84 23.43 5.44
C PRO A 207 16.38 22.93 5.40
N ILE A 208 16.07 21.97 6.28
CA ILE A 208 14.71 21.46 6.46
C ILE A 208 13.90 22.52 7.22
N GLN A 209 12.92 23.14 6.57
CA GLN A 209 12.04 24.14 7.18
C GLN A 209 10.91 23.47 7.99
N SER A 210 11.15 23.14 9.25
CA SER A 210 10.12 22.54 10.13
C SER A 210 9.10 23.57 10.59
N ASN A 211 7.83 23.18 10.62
CA ASN A 211 6.73 24.00 11.14
C ASN A 211 6.58 23.88 12.66
N GLU A 212 7.53 23.19 13.32
CA GLU A 212 7.56 22.98 14.75
C GLU A 212 8.75 23.69 15.40
N PRO A 213 8.62 24.12 16.67
CA PRO A 213 9.73 24.73 17.39
C PRO A 213 10.92 23.75 17.50
N PRO A 214 12.16 24.27 17.57
CA PRO A 214 13.34 23.44 17.76
C PRO A 214 13.18 22.48 18.94
N LYS A 215 13.51 21.21 18.70
CA LYS A 215 13.42 20.16 19.72
C LYS A 215 14.43 20.47 20.83
N THR A 216 13.97 20.61 22.07
CA THR A 216 14.82 20.92 23.24
C THR A 216 14.60 19.92 24.39
N GLY A 217 15.57 19.82 25.31
CA GLY A 217 15.47 19.02 26.53
C GLY A 217 15.14 17.53 26.29
N PHE A 218 14.11 17.03 26.98
CA PHE A 218 13.67 15.64 26.88
C PHE A 218 13.17 15.27 25.47
N THR A 219 12.48 16.18 24.78
CA THR A 219 11.98 15.94 23.41
C THR A 219 13.12 15.70 22.43
N PHE A 220 14.23 16.43 22.58
CA PHE A 220 15.44 16.22 21.80
C PHE A 220 16.06 14.84 22.08
N ALA A 221 16.25 14.50 23.36
CA ALA A 221 16.80 13.21 23.75
C ALA A 221 15.92 12.03 23.31
N PHE A 222 14.59 12.16 23.44
CA PHE A 222 13.63 11.15 23.03
C PHE A 222 13.62 10.93 21.51
N PHE A 223 13.74 12.01 20.72
CA PHE A 223 13.88 11.91 19.27
C PHE A 223 15.16 11.16 18.88
N TRP A 224 16.32 11.56 19.39
CA TRP A 224 17.59 10.91 19.03
C TRP A 224 17.71 9.49 19.57
N GLY A 225 17.12 9.20 20.73
CA GLY A 225 17.02 7.82 21.24
C GLY A 225 16.27 6.90 20.26
N ARG A 226 15.16 7.37 19.69
CA ARG A 226 14.41 6.63 18.66
C ARG A 226 15.21 6.49 17.35
N VAL A 227 15.96 7.52 16.95
CA VAL A 227 16.88 7.44 15.79
C VAL A 227 17.94 6.35 15.99
N ILE A 228 18.58 6.30 17.15
CA ILE A 228 19.60 5.28 17.47
C ILE A 228 18.98 3.88 17.47
N MET A 229 17.80 3.73 18.09
CA MET A 229 17.07 2.46 18.08
C MET A 229 16.74 2.02 16.64
N SER A 230 16.24 2.93 15.81
CA SER A 230 15.93 2.67 14.40
C SER A 230 17.16 2.25 13.60
N LEU A 231 18.31 2.90 13.80
CA LEU A 231 19.57 2.50 13.17
C LEU A 231 20.01 1.09 13.59
N ALA A 232 19.85 0.74 14.87
CA ALA A 232 20.16 -0.61 15.36
C ALA A 232 19.23 -1.66 14.72
N ILE A 233 17.93 -1.38 14.64
CA ILE A 233 16.94 -2.24 13.98
C ILE A 233 17.29 -2.40 12.49
N LEU A 234 17.54 -1.30 11.79
CA LEU A 234 17.91 -1.32 10.37
C LEU A 234 19.18 -2.13 10.13
N GLY A 235 20.23 -1.90 10.94
CA GLY A 235 21.47 -2.65 10.87
C GLY A 235 21.24 -4.15 11.05
N PHE A 236 20.46 -4.54 12.05
CA PHE A 236 20.06 -5.93 12.26
C PHE A 236 19.30 -6.50 11.06
N CYS A 237 18.30 -5.79 10.53
CA CYS A 237 17.53 -6.24 9.37
C CYS A 237 18.41 -6.47 8.13
N VAL A 238 19.33 -5.54 7.85
CA VAL A 238 20.29 -5.66 6.75
C VAL A 238 21.19 -6.87 6.96
N THR A 239 21.71 -7.08 8.17
CA THR A 239 22.56 -8.24 8.49
C THR A 239 21.83 -9.57 8.33
N VAL A 240 20.59 -9.68 8.82
CA VAL A 240 19.75 -10.88 8.67
C VAL A 240 19.51 -11.19 7.19
N VAL A 241 19.08 -10.19 6.41
CA VAL A 241 18.78 -10.37 4.98
C VAL A 241 20.03 -10.77 4.20
N LEU A 242 21.15 -10.06 4.38
CA LEU A 242 22.39 -10.35 3.64
C LEU A 242 22.95 -11.73 4.03
N TYR A 243 22.91 -12.09 5.31
CA TYR A 243 23.33 -13.42 5.75
C TYR A 243 22.47 -14.51 5.10
N ALA A 244 21.15 -14.36 5.12
CA ALA A 244 20.25 -15.33 4.52
C ALA A 244 20.44 -15.44 3.00
N LEU A 245 20.60 -14.31 2.30
CA LEU A 245 20.86 -14.30 0.86
C LEU A 245 22.16 -15.02 0.51
N LEU A 246 23.25 -14.70 1.21
CA LEU A 246 24.58 -15.27 0.94
C LEU A 246 24.64 -16.78 1.22
N ASN A 247 23.83 -17.28 2.15
CA ASN A 247 23.74 -18.70 2.46
C ASN A 247 22.60 -19.44 1.72
N GLY A 248 21.85 -18.74 0.86
CA GLY A 248 20.77 -19.35 0.07
C GLY A 248 19.48 -19.66 0.85
N TYR A 249 19.28 -19.05 2.01
CA TYR A 249 18.11 -19.25 2.89
C TYR A 249 16.96 -18.29 2.59
N THR A 250 16.77 -17.97 1.31
CA THR A 250 15.74 -17.02 0.89
C THR A 250 14.87 -17.59 -0.22
N SER A 251 13.66 -17.04 -0.37
CA SER A 251 12.72 -17.54 -1.38
C SER A 251 13.25 -17.42 -2.81
N VAL A 252 14.11 -16.43 -3.11
CA VAL A 252 14.73 -16.31 -4.44
C VAL A 252 15.62 -17.51 -4.78
N SER A 253 16.31 -18.09 -3.80
CA SER A 253 17.17 -19.26 -4.01
C SER A 253 16.36 -20.52 -4.34
N VAL A 254 15.11 -20.59 -3.84
CA VAL A 254 14.17 -21.67 -4.15
C VAL A 254 13.48 -21.44 -5.49
N LYS A 255 12.99 -20.22 -5.75
CA LYS A 255 12.26 -19.85 -6.98
C LYS A 255 13.15 -19.80 -8.21
N TYR A 256 14.39 -19.34 -8.06
CA TYR A 256 15.34 -19.15 -9.15
C TYR A 256 16.71 -19.77 -8.81
N PRO A 257 16.85 -21.11 -8.88
CA PRO A 257 18.08 -21.80 -8.52
C PRO A 257 19.30 -21.42 -9.37
N SER A 258 19.09 -20.81 -10.54
CA SER A 258 20.15 -20.32 -11.43
C SER A 258 20.82 -19.03 -10.94
N ILE A 259 20.22 -18.31 -9.99
CA ILE A 259 20.78 -17.07 -9.44
C ILE A 259 21.75 -17.42 -8.32
N SER A 260 23.03 -17.10 -8.50
CA SER A 260 24.04 -17.30 -7.46
C SER A 260 23.82 -16.35 -6.27
N PRO A 261 24.20 -16.73 -5.03
CA PRO A 261 24.03 -15.87 -3.86
C PRO A 261 24.62 -14.45 -3.99
N PRO A 262 25.84 -14.26 -4.56
CA PRO A 262 26.38 -12.92 -4.79
C PRO A 262 25.56 -12.11 -5.79
N LEU A 263 25.07 -12.75 -6.86
CA LEU A 263 24.21 -12.10 -7.84
C LEU A 263 22.88 -11.69 -7.21
N ALA A 264 22.33 -12.52 -6.32
CA ALA A 264 21.09 -12.20 -5.61
C ALA A 264 21.22 -10.93 -4.74
N VAL A 265 22.38 -10.73 -4.09
CA VAL A 265 22.67 -9.49 -3.34
C VAL A 265 22.71 -8.27 -4.26
N VAL A 266 23.37 -8.37 -5.41
CA VAL A 266 23.42 -7.27 -6.41
C VAL A 266 22.02 -6.96 -6.92
N LEU A 267 21.23 -7.99 -7.25
CA LEU A 267 19.86 -7.84 -7.73
C LEU A 267 18.94 -7.22 -6.67
N LEU A 268 19.09 -7.57 -5.40
CA LEU A 268 18.35 -6.94 -4.29
C LEU A 268 18.53 -5.42 -4.32
N PHE A 269 19.78 -4.93 -4.28
CA PHE A 269 20.04 -3.49 -4.27
C PHE A 269 19.64 -2.81 -5.58
N PHE A 270 19.77 -3.51 -6.72
CA PHE A 270 19.27 -3.03 -8.00
C PHE A 270 17.75 -2.80 -7.95
N PHE A 271 16.95 -3.80 -7.56
CA PHE A 271 15.49 -3.65 -7.48
C PHE A 271 15.07 -2.65 -6.41
N MET A 272 15.77 -2.58 -5.27
CA MET A 272 15.54 -1.53 -4.27
C MET A 272 15.81 -0.13 -4.82
N SER A 273 16.83 0.04 -5.66
CA SER A 273 17.11 1.31 -6.33
C SER A 273 16.04 1.64 -7.38
N VAL A 274 15.52 0.65 -8.11
CA VAL A 274 14.38 0.82 -9.04
C VAL A 274 13.13 1.28 -8.28
N VAL A 275 12.79 0.63 -7.16
CA VAL A 275 11.70 1.06 -6.27
C VAL A 275 11.91 2.51 -5.84
N GLY A 276 13.11 2.84 -5.35
CA GLY A 276 13.43 4.18 -4.86
C GLY A 276 13.32 5.24 -5.93
N CYS A 277 13.84 4.97 -7.12
CA CYS A 277 13.66 5.80 -8.28
C CYS A 277 12.18 6.01 -8.60
N LEU A 278 11.34 4.97 -8.59
CA LEU A 278 9.92 5.10 -8.94
C LEU A 278 9.06 5.80 -7.87
N GLU A 279 9.32 5.59 -6.59
CA GLU A 279 8.62 6.28 -5.49
C GLU A 279 9.11 7.72 -5.34
N GLY A 280 10.43 7.96 -5.47
CA GLY A 280 10.99 9.31 -5.50
C GLY A 280 10.52 10.09 -6.73
N MET A 281 10.50 9.44 -7.90
CA MET A 281 10.00 10.02 -9.13
C MET A 281 8.57 10.51 -8.94
N GLN A 282 7.67 9.74 -8.31
CA GLN A 282 6.30 10.17 -8.02
C GLN A 282 6.26 11.54 -7.31
N ILE A 283 7.10 11.75 -6.29
CA ILE A 283 7.19 13.02 -5.56
C ILE A 283 7.82 14.12 -6.41
N ALA A 284 8.93 13.84 -7.09
CA ALA A 284 9.62 14.81 -7.93
C ALA A 284 8.73 15.32 -9.08
N PHE A 285 7.92 14.42 -9.61
CA PHE A 285 6.99 14.69 -10.68
C PHE A 285 5.81 15.54 -10.22
N PHE A 286 5.26 15.24 -9.04
CA PHE A 286 4.25 16.10 -8.44
C PHE A 286 4.76 17.52 -8.25
N ALA A 287 6.00 17.66 -7.79
CA ALA A 287 6.64 18.94 -7.52
C ALA A 287 6.83 19.86 -8.75
N VAL A 288 6.83 19.32 -9.98
CA VAL A 288 7.32 20.08 -11.15
C VAL A 288 6.46 19.93 -12.41
N ALA A 289 5.53 18.98 -12.50
CA ALA A 289 4.75 18.76 -13.72
C ALA A 289 3.26 18.47 -13.47
N LYS A 290 2.38 19.01 -14.32
CA LYS A 290 1.02 18.48 -14.54
C LYS A 290 1.17 17.15 -15.28
N ILE A 291 0.91 16.03 -14.61
CA ILE A 291 1.21 14.71 -15.17
C ILE A 291 -0.07 14.00 -15.55
N PRO A 292 -0.10 13.35 -16.73
CA PRO A 292 -1.27 12.61 -17.15
C PRO A 292 -1.46 11.37 -16.26
N ALA A 293 -2.72 11.13 -15.84
CA ALA A 293 -3.11 10.04 -14.94
C ALA A 293 -2.64 8.65 -15.42
N SER A 294 -2.45 8.52 -16.73
CA SER A 294 -1.86 7.39 -17.44
C SER A 294 -0.54 6.91 -16.80
N PHE A 295 0.41 7.84 -16.63
CA PHE A 295 1.73 7.54 -16.06
C PHE A 295 1.65 6.93 -14.65
N MET A 296 0.68 7.36 -13.82
CA MET A 296 0.56 6.87 -12.44
C MET A 296 0.27 5.37 -12.38
N ILE A 297 -0.44 4.83 -13.38
CA ILE A 297 -0.83 3.42 -13.46
C ILE A 297 0.37 2.54 -13.82
N GLY A 298 1.05 2.86 -14.93
CA GLY A 298 2.22 2.11 -15.39
C GLY A 298 3.36 2.12 -14.38
N ARG A 299 3.57 3.25 -13.70
CA ARG A 299 4.51 3.36 -12.59
C ARG A 299 4.12 2.44 -11.44
N GLN A 300 2.85 2.44 -11.03
CA GLN A 300 2.40 1.61 -9.91
C GLN A 300 2.60 0.12 -10.17
N LEU A 301 2.32 -0.35 -11.39
CA LEU A 301 2.61 -1.73 -11.77
C LEU A 301 4.09 -2.05 -11.62
N THR A 302 4.97 -1.17 -12.11
CA THR A 302 6.44 -1.35 -12.01
C THR A 302 6.92 -1.38 -10.55
N VAL A 303 6.36 -0.51 -9.71
CA VAL A 303 6.66 -0.43 -8.28
C VAL A 303 6.26 -1.71 -7.58
N VAL A 304 5.03 -2.18 -7.78
CA VAL A 304 4.53 -3.40 -7.14
C VAL A 304 5.31 -4.62 -7.63
N CYS A 305 5.57 -4.75 -8.94
CA CYS A 305 6.46 -5.79 -9.47
C CYS A 305 7.80 -5.82 -8.71
N SER A 306 8.42 -4.65 -8.55
CA SER A 306 9.71 -4.54 -7.88
C SER A 306 9.63 -4.88 -6.39
N PHE A 307 8.56 -4.49 -5.68
CA PHE A 307 8.34 -4.89 -4.29
C PHE A 307 8.14 -6.39 -4.10
N PHE A 308 7.43 -7.05 -5.01
CA PHE A 308 7.27 -8.52 -4.97
C PHE A 308 8.59 -9.26 -5.23
N LEU A 309 9.42 -8.73 -6.12
CA LEU A 309 10.78 -9.24 -6.34
C LEU A 309 11.63 -9.04 -5.10
N VAL A 310 11.71 -7.82 -4.55
CA VAL A 310 12.44 -7.51 -3.30
C VAL A 310 11.95 -8.39 -2.14
N GLY A 311 10.64 -8.62 -2.04
CA GLY A 311 10.05 -9.56 -1.10
C GLY A 311 10.65 -10.96 -1.23
N SER A 312 10.77 -11.48 -2.46
CA SER A 312 11.38 -12.80 -2.70
C SER A 312 12.87 -12.86 -2.30
N PHE A 313 13.62 -11.76 -2.41
CA PHE A 313 15.02 -11.69 -1.95
C PHE A 313 15.16 -11.60 -0.42
N THR A 314 14.14 -11.14 0.28
CA THR A 314 14.22 -10.81 1.73
C THR A 314 13.41 -11.76 2.61
N SER A 315 12.58 -12.61 1.99
CA SER A 315 11.80 -13.65 2.65
C SER A 315 12.67 -14.85 2.98
N LEU A 316 12.64 -15.26 4.25
CA LEU A 316 13.47 -16.35 4.76
C LEU A 316 12.77 -17.69 4.58
N THR A 317 13.54 -18.72 4.25
CA THR A 317 13.05 -20.11 4.07
C THR A 317 13.57 -21.07 5.15
N ILE A 318 14.09 -20.53 6.27
CA ILE A 318 14.65 -21.33 7.37
C ILE A 318 13.53 -21.98 8.17
N VAL A 319 13.55 -23.29 8.33
CA VAL A 319 12.55 -24.02 9.13
C VAL A 319 12.95 -24.00 10.61
N PRO A 320 12.13 -23.45 11.53
CA PRO A 320 12.42 -23.47 12.96
C PRO A 320 12.48 -24.92 13.50
N GLY A 321 13.38 -25.18 14.45
CA GLY A 321 13.54 -26.50 15.07
C GLY A 321 14.50 -27.47 14.37
N GLU A 322 15.04 -27.11 13.19
CA GLU A 322 16.02 -27.93 12.46
C GLU A 322 17.49 -27.62 12.83
N GLY A 323 17.72 -26.77 13.83
CA GLY A 323 19.07 -26.40 14.30
C GLY A 323 19.82 -25.39 13.42
N ASN A 324 19.20 -24.92 12.33
CA ASN A 324 19.78 -23.96 11.38
C ASN A 324 19.25 -22.53 11.57
N ASN A 325 18.73 -22.20 12.76
CA ASN A 325 18.21 -20.87 13.06
C ASN A 325 19.31 -19.82 12.90
N ILE A 326 18.96 -18.68 12.30
CA ILE A 326 19.91 -17.61 12.02
C ILE A 326 20.56 -17.13 13.32
N PHE A 327 21.89 -17.06 13.36
CA PHE A 327 22.64 -16.65 14.55
C PHE A 327 22.33 -17.45 15.83
N GLY A 328 21.77 -18.66 15.72
CA GLY A 328 21.42 -19.50 16.87
C GLY A 328 20.27 -18.96 17.72
N VAL A 329 19.38 -18.13 17.15
CA VAL A 329 18.21 -17.61 17.87
C VAL A 329 17.19 -18.72 18.19
N SER A 330 16.32 -18.47 19.16
CA SER A 330 15.23 -19.39 19.50
C SER A 330 14.27 -19.63 18.32
N ASP A 331 13.57 -20.77 18.31
CA ASP A 331 12.60 -21.11 17.26
C ASP A 331 11.49 -20.07 17.11
N GLY A 332 11.02 -19.50 18.22
CA GLY A 332 10.02 -18.42 18.19
C GLY A 332 10.54 -17.15 17.52
N ALA A 333 11.81 -16.80 17.75
CA ALA A 333 12.45 -15.67 17.08
C ALA A 333 12.67 -15.94 15.60
N GLN A 334 13.07 -17.16 15.23
CA GLN A 334 13.17 -17.56 13.82
C GLN A 334 11.82 -17.50 13.12
N ALA A 335 10.75 -18.00 13.76
CA ALA A 335 9.39 -17.91 13.24
C ALA A 335 8.96 -16.44 13.01
N PHE A 336 9.33 -15.54 13.92
CA PHE A 336 9.09 -14.10 13.74
C PHE A 336 9.83 -13.52 12.52
N LEU A 337 11.12 -13.86 12.36
CA LEU A 337 11.91 -13.42 11.20
C LEU A 337 11.36 -13.98 9.88
N ASN A 338 10.77 -15.17 9.90
CA ASN A 338 10.14 -15.75 8.71
C ASN A 338 8.88 -14.99 8.27
N TYR A 339 8.26 -14.16 9.12
CA TYR A 339 7.15 -13.29 8.71
C TYR A 339 7.58 -12.14 7.77
N GLY A 340 8.88 -11.90 7.60
CA GLY A 340 9.38 -10.92 6.63
C GLY A 340 9.46 -9.47 7.14
N PHE A 341 9.30 -9.25 8.45
CA PHE A 341 9.39 -7.92 9.06
C PHE A 341 10.70 -7.20 8.72
N GLN A 342 11.83 -7.91 8.72
CA GLN A 342 13.13 -7.36 8.33
C GLN A 342 13.18 -6.86 6.89
N GLY A 343 12.51 -7.58 5.97
CA GLY A 343 12.41 -7.18 4.57
C GLY A 343 11.58 -5.92 4.43
N ALA A 344 10.44 -5.85 5.12
CA ALA A 344 9.58 -4.66 5.15
C ALA A 344 10.33 -3.44 5.69
N VAL A 345 10.94 -3.53 6.89
CA VAL A 345 11.69 -2.41 7.51
C VAL A 345 12.83 -1.92 6.61
N MET A 346 13.68 -2.84 6.13
CA MET A 346 14.82 -2.50 5.28
C MET A 346 14.36 -1.84 3.98
N THR A 347 13.33 -2.39 3.34
CA THR A 347 12.79 -1.87 2.08
C THR A 347 12.14 -0.50 2.28
N THR A 348 11.35 -0.31 3.35
CA THR A 348 10.73 0.98 3.64
C THR A 348 11.77 2.08 3.82
N ILE A 349 12.84 1.83 4.59
CA ILE A 349 13.83 2.87 4.88
C ILE A 349 14.73 3.10 3.66
N LEU A 350 15.37 2.06 3.14
CA LEU A 350 16.44 2.18 2.15
C LEU A 350 15.92 2.29 0.72
N ALA A 351 14.88 1.53 0.38
CA ALA A 351 14.34 1.50 -0.99
C ALA A 351 13.25 2.55 -1.21
N SER A 352 12.57 3.04 -0.17
CA SER A 352 11.44 3.94 -0.36
C SER A 352 11.67 5.33 0.25
N ILE A 353 11.63 5.46 1.56
CA ILE A 353 11.60 6.77 2.24
C ILE A 353 12.87 7.60 1.93
N THR A 354 14.05 6.97 1.92
CA THR A 354 15.31 7.67 1.58
C THR A 354 15.24 8.38 0.22
N TRP A 355 14.69 7.69 -0.78
CA TRP A 355 14.56 8.23 -2.13
C TRP A 355 13.44 9.25 -2.25
N GLN A 356 12.35 9.07 -1.50
CA GLN A 356 11.28 10.05 -1.40
C GLN A 356 11.80 11.39 -0.84
N TYR A 357 12.62 11.36 0.22
CA TYR A 357 13.29 12.56 0.74
C TYR A 357 14.27 13.18 -0.24
N ALA A 358 15.08 12.36 -0.92
CA ALA A 358 16.01 12.87 -1.92
C ALA A 358 15.28 13.57 -3.07
N ALA A 359 14.16 12.99 -3.52
CA ALA A 359 13.31 13.55 -4.56
C ALA A 359 12.60 14.83 -4.12
N SER A 360 12.12 14.92 -2.87
CA SER A 360 11.48 16.14 -2.37
C SER A 360 12.48 17.29 -2.21
N ALA A 361 13.73 17.01 -1.83
CA ALA A 361 14.79 18.02 -1.71
C ALA A 361 15.32 18.51 -3.09
N PHE A 362 15.34 17.61 -4.08
CA PHE A 362 15.93 17.84 -5.40
C PHE A 362 15.08 17.35 -6.57
N PRO A 363 13.84 17.82 -6.72
CA PRO A 363 12.92 17.28 -7.71
C PRO A 363 13.44 17.41 -9.15
N ILE A 364 14.01 18.57 -9.50
CA ILE A 364 14.59 18.81 -10.84
C ILE A 364 15.79 17.90 -11.12
N ALA A 365 16.70 17.73 -10.16
CA ALA A 365 17.87 16.87 -10.34
C ALA A 365 17.47 15.40 -10.47
N PHE A 366 16.45 14.98 -9.71
CA PHE A 366 15.89 13.64 -9.78
C PHE A 366 15.26 13.35 -11.15
N MET A 367 14.51 14.32 -11.70
CA MET A 367 13.91 14.21 -13.03
C MET A 367 14.92 14.25 -14.17
N ASN A 368 16.02 15.00 -14.01
CA ASN A 368 17.08 15.10 -15.02
C ASN A 368 18.01 13.86 -15.07
N SER A 369 17.70 12.81 -14.30
CA SER A 369 18.46 11.56 -14.32
C SER A 369 18.08 10.68 -15.53
N PRO A 370 19.05 10.13 -16.28
CA PRO A 370 18.78 9.16 -17.35
C PRO A 370 17.99 7.93 -16.86
N VAL A 371 18.18 7.53 -15.60
CA VAL A 371 17.46 6.39 -14.99
C VAL A 371 15.97 6.69 -14.88
N THR A 372 15.62 7.91 -14.46
CA THR A 372 14.23 8.38 -14.36
C THR A 372 13.57 8.35 -15.73
N TYR A 373 14.26 8.80 -16.79
CA TYR A 373 13.73 8.73 -18.15
C TYR A 373 13.47 7.30 -18.63
N VAL A 374 14.40 6.36 -18.40
CA VAL A 374 14.20 4.95 -18.79
C VAL A 374 13.03 4.33 -18.03
N LEU A 375 12.93 4.57 -16.72
CA LEU A 375 11.83 4.07 -15.91
C LEU A 375 10.47 4.67 -16.30
N LEU A 376 10.45 5.94 -16.72
CA LEU A 376 9.27 6.57 -17.30
C LEU A 376 8.82 5.84 -18.58
N LEU A 377 9.74 5.52 -19.49
CA LEU A 377 9.42 4.76 -20.71
C LEU A 377 8.90 3.35 -20.39
N VAL A 378 9.49 2.66 -19.40
CA VAL A 378 9.00 1.35 -18.94
C VAL A 378 7.59 1.46 -18.39
N ALA A 379 7.31 2.48 -17.56
CA ALA A 379 5.99 2.73 -17.00
C ALA A 379 4.95 2.96 -18.11
N LEU A 380 5.22 3.87 -19.06
CA LEU A 380 4.33 4.15 -20.19
C LEU A 380 4.14 2.93 -21.09
N GLY A 381 5.22 2.15 -21.34
CA GLY A 381 5.14 0.91 -22.11
C GLY A 381 4.27 -0.15 -21.43
N LEU A 382 4.37 -0.29 -20.10
CA LEU A 382 3.51 -1.20 -19.34
C LEU A 382 2.07 -0.73 -19.30
N GLU A 383 1.83 0.56 -19.21
CA GLU A 383 0.48 1.11 -19.30
C GLU A 383 -0.17 0.85 -20.67
N PHE A 384 0.59 1.02 -21.75
CA PHE A 384 0.15 0.74 -23.12
C PHE A 384 -0.33 -0.69 -23.31
N THR A 385 0.15 -1.65 -22.51
CA THR A 385 -0.35 -3.04 -22.55
C THR A 385 -1.80 -3.20 -22.07
N GLY A 386 -2.33 -2.23 -21.31
CA GLY A 386 -3.68 -2.27 -20.76
C GLY A 386 -3.89 -3.27 -19.62
N ILE A 387 -2.84 -3.92 -19.11
CA ILE A 387 -2.94 -4.95 -18.04
C ILE A 387 -3.66 -4.42 -16.79
N CYS A 388 -3.49 -3.14 -16.47
CA CYS A 388 -4.13 -2.48 -15.33
C CYS A 388 -5.38 -1.66 -15.68
N ALA A 389 -5.87 -1.69 -16.92
CA ALA A 389 -7.03 -0.89 -17.36
C ALA A 389 -8.31 -1.23 -16.59
N GLY A 390 -8.42 -2.46 -16.06
CA GLY A 390 -9.52 -2.86 -15.18
C GLY A 390 -9.68 -1.96 -13.93
N ALA A 391 -8.62 -1.28 -13.49
CA ALA A 391 -8.69 -0.35 -12.37
C ALA A 391 -9.66 0.81 -12.62
N TRP A 392 -9.73 1.34 -13.86
CA TRP A 392 -10.65 2.41 -14.25
C TRP A 392 -12.11 1.96 -14.15
N VAL A 393 -12.42 0.77 -14.68
CA VAL A 393 -13.76 0.20 -14.63
C VAL A 393 -14.21 0.00 -13.18
N LEU A 394 -13.32 -0.53 -12.34
CA LEU A 394 -13.61 -0.73 -10.93
C LEU A 394 -13.71 0.59 -10.17
N ALA A 395 -12.92 1.61 -10.52
CA ALA A 395 -13.02 2.94 -9.94
C ALA A 395 -14.40 3.55 -10.24
N LEU A 396 -14.87 3.47 -11.48
CA LEU A 396 -16.21 3.90 -11.89
C LEU A 396 -17.33 3.17 -11.12
N ILE A 397 -17.21 1.85 -10.98
CA ILE A 397 -18.16 1.06 -10.19
C ILE A 397 -18.16 1.53 -8.74
N GLN A 398 -16.98 1.66 -8.12
CA GLN A 398 -16.87 2.10 -6.73
C GLN A 398 -17.40 3.52 -6.54
N LYS A 399 -17.08 4.47 -7.43
CA LYS A 399 -17.63 5.84 -7.43
C LYS A 399 -19.16 5.81 -7.42
N LYS A 400 -19.77 5.01 -8.31
CA LYS A 400 -21.22 4.87 -8.39
C LYS A 400 -21.84 4.21 -7.16
N VAL A 401 -21.22 3.16 -6.63
CA VAL A 401 -21.73 2.41 -5.47
C VAL A 401 -21.63 3.25 -4.19
N MET A 402 -20.53 3.99 -4.03
CA MET A 402 -20.28 4.83 -2.85
C MET A 402 -20.92 6.22 -2.96
N GLY A 403 -21.40 6.60 -4.15
CA GLY A 403 -22.00 7.91 -4.40
C GLY A 403 -21.00 9.06 -4.48
N PHE A 404 -19.72 8.77 -4.72
CA PHE A 404 -18.67 9.79 -4.77
C PHE A 404 -18.91 10.80 -5.89
N GLN A 405 -18.73 12.08 -5.56
CA GLN A 405 -18.76 13.23 -6.43
C GLN A 405 -17.35 13.78 -6.59
N TYR A 406 -17.15 14.50 -7.69
CA TYR A 406 -15.94 15.28 -7.86
C TYR A 406 -15.90 16.42 -6.85
N ASP A 407 -14.70 16.79 -6.41
CA ASP A 407 -14.51 17.73 -5.32
C ASP A 407 -15.07 19.14 -5.63
N GLU A 408 -15.11 19.54 -6.91
CA GLU A 408 -15.70 20.81 -7.37
C GLU A 408 -17.19 20.92 -7.09
N VAL A 409 -17.90 19.80 -6.93
CA VAL A 409 -19.31 19.82 -6.53
C VAL A 409 -19.46 20.44 -5.14
N TYR A 410 -18.45 20.29 -4.28
CA TYR A 410 -18.49 20.77 -2.90
C TYR A 410 -17.79 22.12 -2.75
N VAL A 411 -16.68 22.34 -3.46
CA VAL A 411 -15.84 23.52 -3.26
C VAL A 411 -15.78 24.46 -4.46
N GLY A 412 -16.49 24.16 -5.56
CA GLY A 412 -16.45 24.94 -6.81
C GLY A 412 -15.16 24.74 -7.60
N THR A 413 -15.05 25.36 -8.77
CA THR A 413 -13.79 25.37 -9.55
C THR A 413 -12.75 26.33 -8.95
N PRO A 414 -11.45 26.22 -9.29
CA PRO A 414 -10.43 27.16 -8.80
C PRO A 414 -10.78 28.63 -9.08
N GLU A 415 -11.40 28.91 -10.23
CA GLU A 415 -11.84 30.26 -10.60
C GLU A 415 -13.02 30.74 -9.74
N GLU A 416 -13.98 29.85 -9.45
CA GLU A 416 -15.11 30.15 -8.57
C GLU A 416 -14.67 30.39 -7.13
N ARG A 417 -13.69 29.61 -6.64
CA ARG A 417 -13.08 29.78 -5.32
C ARG A 417 -12.38 31.13 -5.19
N LEU A 418 -11.59 31.50 -6.20
CA LEU A 418 -10.96 32.82 -6.29
C LEU A 418 -12.01 33.95 -6.31
N ALA A 419 -13.10 33.79 -7.07
CA ALA A 419 -14.18 34.77 -7.16
C ALA A 419 -14.96 34.93 -5.84
N ASN A 420 -15.03 33.87 -5.02
CA ASN A 420 -15.77 33.84 -3.76
C ASN A 420 -14.92 34.16 -2.51
N ASN A 421 -13.75 34.79 -2.67
CA ASN A 421 -12.81 35.13 -1.59
C ASN A 421 -12.25 33.92 -0.80
N HIS A 422 -12.25 32.73 -1.41
CA HIS A 422 -11.58 31.54 -0.89
C HIS A 422 -10.50 31.07 -1.88
N PRO A 423 -9.52 31.91 -2.27
CA PRO A 423 -8.50 31.51 -3.24
C PRO A 423 -7.70 30.31 -2.73
N ASP A 424 -7.35 29.41 -3.65
CA ASP A 424 -6.43 28.33 -3.34
C ASP A 424 -5.13 28.92 -2.78
N LYS A 425 -4.71 28.39 -1.64
CA LYS A 425 -3.42 28.74 -1.07
C LYS A 425 -2.34 28.26 -2.03
N GLU A 426 -1.32 29.07 -2.27
CA GLU A 426 -0.09 28.55 -2.84
C GLU A 426 0.40 27.39 -1.96
N PHE A 427 0.96 26.34 -2.57
CA PHE A 427 1.64 25.27 -1.86
C PHE A 427 2.91 25.84 -1.18
N GLY A 428 2.71 26.64 -0.14
CA GLY A 428 3.76 27.21 0.69
C GLY A 428 4.25 26.23 1.74
N ASP A 429 5.31 26.65 2.45
CA ASP A 429 6.07 25.90 3.47
C ASP A 429 5.23 25.33 4.65
N ASP A 430 3.92 25.58 4.71
CA ASP A 430 3.01 25.22 5.81
C ASP A 430 2.62 23.72 5.83
N VAL A 431 2.94 22.94 4.80
CA VAL A 431 2.72 21.48 4.75
C VAL A 431 4.04 20.74 4.58
N GLY A 432 4.26 19.72 5.41
CA GLY A 432 5.57 19.08 5.67
C GLY A 432 6.47 18.71 4.47
N HIS A 433 7.73 18.37 4.76
CA HIS A 433 8.87 18.20 3.84
C HIS A 433 8.76 17.07 2.81
N LEU A 434 7.85 16.10 3.01
CA LEU A 434 7.62 14.97 2.10
C LEU A 434 6.57 15.26 1.04
N THR A 435 5.96 16.45 1.05
CA THR A 435 4.95 16.82 0.05
C THR A 435 5.54 17.08 -1.32
N GLY A 436 6.84 17.38 -1.44
CA GLY A 436 7.41 17.93 -2.66
C GLY A 436 6.82 19.32 -2.91
N GLY A 437 7.66 20.34 -3.08
CA GLY A 437 7.17 21.69 -3.34
C GLY A 437 6.25 21.69 -4.57
N GLY A 438 4.96 21.98 -4.34
CA GLY A 438 3.91 22.01 -5.36
C GLY A 438 3.32 20.63 -5.65
N PHE A 439 2.15 20.30 -5.10
CA PHE A 439 1.37 19.20 -5.66
C PHE A 439 0.57 19.74 -6.86
N MET A 440 0.88 19.24 -8.06
CA MET A 440 -0.04 19.26 -9.20
C MET A 440 -0.50 17.82 -9.53
N GLY A 441 -0.73 16.98 -8.52
CA GLY A 441 -1.81 16.00 -8.71
C GLY A 441 -3.09 16.80 -8.93
N HIS A 442 -4.06 16.29 -9.70
CA HIS A 442 -5.22 17.06 -10.12
C HIS A 442 -5.71 17.95 -8.97
N ALA A 443 -5.34 19.24 -8.99
CA ALA A 443 -5.80 20.18 -7.99
C ALA A 443 -7.31 20.12 -8.09
N VAL A 444 -8.01 20.13 -6.95
CA VAL A 444 -9.47 20.09 -6.94
C VAL A 444 -10.00 21.09 -7.98
N GLY A 445 -10.49 20.63 -9.13
CA GLY A 445 -10.74 21.50 -10.29
C GLY A 445 -10.15 21.09 -11.64
N SER A 446 -9.02 20.38 -11.67
CA SER A 446 -8.25 20.12 -12.90
C SER A 446 -8.56 18.72 -13.43
N HIS A 447 -9.12 18.60 -14.64
CA HIS A 447 -9.65 17.31 -15.12
C HIS A 447 -9.25 16.94 -16.54
N ASP A 448 -8.82 15.68 -16.72
CA ASP A 448 -9.48 14.71 -17.60
C ASP A 448 -10.34 13.82 -16.68
N ALA A 449 -11.65 13.72 -16.90
CA ALA A 449 -12.53 12.99 -15.98
C ALA A 449 -12.57 11.48 -16.23
N LEU A 450 -12.80 10.74 -15.14
CA LEU A 450 -13.16 9.32 -15.13
C LEU A 450 -14.34 9.00 -16.07
N ASP A 451 -15.26 9.96 -16.24
CA ASP A 451 -16.50 9.83 -17.01
C ASP A 451 -16.35 10.22 -18.50
N GLY A 452 -15.13 10.43 -19.00
CA GLY A 452 -14.81 10.91 -20.35
C GLY A 452 -14.30 12.36 -20.34
N PRO A 453 -13.85 12.89 -21.49
CA PRO A 453 -13.27 14.23 -21.53
C PRO A 453 -14.33 15.26 -21.10
N ILE A 454 -14.09 15.89 -19.96
CA ILE A 454 -14.67 17.21 -19.70
C ILE A 454 -13.88 18.14 -20.60
N THR A 455 -14.58 18.96 -21.38
CA THR A 455 -13.93 19.96 -22.24
C THR A 455 -12.96 20.79 -21.41
N SER A 456 -11.67 20.55 -21.63
CA SER A 456 -10.57 21.38 -21.13
C SER A 456 -10.89 22.83 -21.45
N LYS A 457 -10.87 23.70 -20.42
CA LYS A 457 -10.97 25.15 -20.61
C LYS A 457 -9.61 25.76 -20.97
N ASP A 458 -8.54 24.95 -20.99
CA ASP A 458 -7.22 25.39 -21.41
C ASP A 458 -7.19 25.51 -22.94
N ALA A 459 -6.76 26.66 -23.45
CA ALA A 459 -6.71 26.98 -24.89
C ALA A 459 -5.72 26.14 -25.70
N ILE A 460 -5.12 25.12 -25.09
CA ILE A 460 -4.14 24.22 -25.71
C ILE A 460 -4.82 23.04 -26.38
N ASP A 461 -6.07 22.72 -26.00
CA ASP A 461 -6.85 21.61 -26.57
C ASP A 461 -7.97 22.07 -27.54
N ALA A 462 -7.88 23.29 -28.07
CA ALA A 462 -8.79 23.83 -29.08
C ALA A 462 -8.23 23.77 -30.52
#